data_AF-A0A966EHP9-F1
#
_entry.id   AF-A0A966EHP9-F1
#
_cell.length_a   1.000
_cell.length_b   1.000
_cell.length_c   1.000
_cell.angle_alpha   90.00
_cell.angle_beta   90.00
_cell.angle_gamma   90.00
#
_symmetry.space_group_name_H-M   'P 1'
#
loop_
_entity.id
_entity.type
_entity.pdbx_description
1 polymer ?
#
loop_
_entity_poly.entity_id
_entity_poly.type
_entity_poly.pdbx_seq_one_letter_code
_entity_poly.pdbx_strand_id
1 'polypeptide(L)' 'MTSPWKRTPDAAEQLGVSSDTLKRRRDIAGGFLENGRDYNLGPSRNSSITWNVENVRSAFNQRGLLVRKEG' A
#
# COMPACT_ATOMS: atom_id res chain seq x y z
N MET A 1 13.06 -17.19 2.68
CA MET A 1 11.79 -16.40 2.70
C MET A 1 12.07 -15.06 2.04
N THR A 2 11.24 -14.67 1.07
CA THR A 2 11.41 -13.39 0.36
C THR A 2 10.82 -12.27 1.21
N SER A 3 11.50 -11.13 1.34
CA SER A 3 10.98 -9.98 2.08
C SER A 3 9.62 -9.51 1.51
N PRO A 4 8.62 -9.20 2.38
CA PRO A 4 7.31 -8.69 1.96
C PRO A 4 7.37 -7.23 1.47
N TRP A 5 8.50 -6.56 1.73
CA TRP A 5 8.74 -5.19 1.31
C TRP A 5 9.17 -5.13 -0.15
N LYS A 6 8.39 -4.44 -0.96
CA LYS A 6 8.55 -4.34 -2.42
C LYS A 6 8.57 -2.90 -2.89
N ARG A 7 9.26 -2.63 -4.01
CA ARG A 7 9.18 -1.33 -4.68
C ARG A 7 7.79 -1.16 -5.30
N THR A 8 7.42 0.09 -5.56
CA THR A 8 6.08 0.43 -6.07
C THR A 8 5.64 -0.42 -7.29
N PRO A 9 6.47 -0.67 -8.33
CA PRO A 9 6.04 -1.49 -9.46
C PRO A 9 5.71 -2.93 -9.06
N ASP A 10 6.60 -3.60 -8.34
CA ASP A 10 6.40 -5.01 -7.91
C ASP A 10 5.23 -5.13 -6.93
N ALA A 11 5.07 -4.16 -6.03
CA ALA A 11 3.97 -4.13 -5.09
C ALA A 11 2.62 -3.97 -5.81
N ALA A 12 2.56 -3.06 -6.79
CA ALA A 12 1.39 -2.80 -7.61
C ALA A 12 0.97 -4.07 -8.38
N GLU A 13 1.92 -4.76 -9.00
CA GLU A 13 1.71 -6.03 -9.69
C GLU A 13 1.16 -7.11 -8.74
N GLN A 14 1.81 -7.33 -7.60
CA GLN A 14 1.38 -8.37 -6.65
C GLN A 14 0.01 -8.10 -6.00
N LEU A 15 -0.35 -6.83 -5.86
CA LEU A 15 -1.63 -6.40 -5.29
C LEU A 15 -2.75 -6.28 -6.34
N GLY A 16 -2.42 -6.39 -7.63
CA GLY A 16 -3.39 -6.25 -8.72
C GLY A 16 -3.97 -4.83 -8.83
N VAL A 17 -3.17 -3.80 -8.52
CA VAL A 17 -3.59 -2.39 -8.57
C VAL A 17 -2.56 -1.53 -9.31
N SER A 18 -2.94 -0.31 -9.69
CA SER A 18 -1.97 0.64 -10.26
C SER A 18 -1.04 1.24 -9.21
N SER A 19 0.15 1.66 -9.63
CA SER A 19 1.09 2.41 -8.78
C SER A 19 0.47 3.69 -8.20
N ASP A 20 -0.39 4.35 -8.98
CA ASP A 20 -1.08 5.57 -8.54
C ASP A 20 -2.17 5.26 -7.51
N THR A 21 -2.87 4.13 -7.66
CA THR A 21 -3.83 3.64 -6.66
C THR A 21 -3.12 3.48 -5.32
N LEU A 22 -1.96 2.83 -5.28
CA LEU A 22 -1.18 2.70 -4.04
C LEU A 22 -0.84 4.06 -3.42
N LYS A 23 -0.27 4.97 -4.21
CA LYS A 23 0.13 6.30 -3.71
C LYS A 23 -1.04 7.13 -3.20
N ARG A 24 -2.22 7.03 -3.81
CA ARG A 24 -3.47 7.70 -3.39
C ARG A 24 -4.08 7.08 -2.14
N ARG A 25 -3.75 5.83 -1.81
CA ARG A 25 -4.23 5.16 -0.59
C ARG A 25 -3.34 5.37 0.63
N ARG A 26 -2.24 6.12 0.52
CA ARG A 26 -1.43 6.55 1.68
C ARG A 26 -2.18 7.52 2.58
N ASP A 27 -1.98 7.39 3.88
CA ASP A 27 -2.42 8.31 4.94
C ASP A 27 -2.17 9.79 4.61
N ILE A 28 -0.97 10.14 4.13
CA ILE A 28 -0.61 11.52 3.75
C ILE A 28 -1.43 12.07 2.59
N ALA A 29 -2.16 11.22 1.85
CA ALA A 29 -3.05 11.60 0.75
C ALA A 29 -4.53 11.43 1.11
N GLY A 30 -4.87 11.28 2.40
CA GLY A 30 -6.23 11.01 2.88
C GLY A 30 -6.68 9.55 2.69
N GLY A 31 -5.73 8.65 2.42
CA GLY A 31 -5.95 7.22 2.35
C GLY A 31 -5.87 6.53 3.72
N PHE A 32 -5.79 5.21 3.70
CA PHE A 32 -5.85 4.35 4.89
C PHE A 32 -4.61 3.46 5.07
N LEU A 33 -3.59 3.61 4.21
CA LEU A 33 -2.30 2.93 4.35
C LEU A 33 -1.36 3.79 5.19
N GLU A 34 -0.85 3.25 6.27
CA GLU A 34 -0.07 3.95 7.30
C GLU A 34 1.44 3.91 7.02
N ASN A 35 2.12 5.05 7.17
CA ASN A 35 3.58 5.11 7.11
C ASN A 35 4.24 4.31 8.24
N GLY A 36 5.31 3.58 7.96
CA GLY A 36 5.99 2.73 8.95
C GLY A 36 5.38 1.32 9.08
N ARG A 37 4.14 1.13 8.61
CA ARG A 37 3.41 -0.14 8.68
C ARG A 37 3.13 -0.73 7.31
N ASP A 38 2.43 0.02 6.45
CA ASP A 38 2.01 -0.44 5.12
C ASP A 38 3.01 -0.01 4.05
N TYR A 39 3.67 1.13 4.26
CA TYR A 39 4.68 1.66 3.37
C TYR A 39 5.75 2.45 4.12
N ASN A 40 6.95 2.52 3.55
CA ASN A 40 8.06 3.33 4.05
C ASN A 40 8.53 4.30 2.97
N LEU A 41 8.78 5.54 3.38
CA LEU A 41 9.50 6.51 2.58
C LEU A 41 11.00 6.24 2.69
N GLY A 42 11.75 6.50 1.62
CA GLY A 42 13.21 6.50 1.71
C GLY A 42 13.75 7.81 2.29
N PRO A 43 15.08 7.92 2.45
CA PRO A 43 15.74 9.01 3.17
C PRO A 43 15.61 10.40 2.51
N SER A 44 15.13 10.47 1.26
CA SER A 44 15.01 11.71 0.49
C SER A 44 13.70 11.75 -0.30
N ARG A 45 13.30 12.94 -0.75
CA ARG A 45 12.06 13.14 -1.53
C ARG A 45 12.02 12.37 -2.86
N ASN A 46 13.18 12.07 -3.44
CA ASN A 46 13.31 11.28 -4.68
C ASN A 46 13.54 9.77 -4.42
N SER A 47 13.67 9.35 -3.16
CA SER A 47 13.85 7.95 -2.84
C SER A 47 12.60 7.14 -3.19
N SER A 48 12.81 5.89 -3.58
CA SER A 48 11.72 4.96 -3.87
C SER A 48 10.92 4.65 -2.61
N ILE A 49 9.58 4.61 -2.74
CA ILE A 49 8.69 4.10 -1.70
C ILE A 49 8.76 2.57 -1.72
N THR A 50 8.83 1.98 -0.53
CA THR A 50 8.67 0.52 -0.34
C THR A 50 7.35 0.23 0.35
N TRP A 51 6.76 -0.92 0.02
CA TRP A 51 5.42 -1.31 0.43
C TRP A 51 5.46 -2.70 1.03
N ASN A 52 4.84 -2.88 2.20
CA ASN A 52 4.62 -4.20 2.77
C ASN A 52 3.38 -4.80 2.09
N VAL A 53 3.59 -5.70 1.14
CA VAL A 53 2.51 -6.26 0.32
C VAL A 53 1.47 -7.00 1.17
N GLU A 54 1.88 -7.66 2.26
CA GLU A 54 0.97 -8.41 3.13
C GLU A 54 0.06 -7.47 3.92
N ASN A 55 0.63 -6.44 4.53
CA ASN A 55 -0.14 -5.44 5.28
C ASN A 55 -1.11 -4.68 4.36
N VAL A 56 -0.63 -4.23 3.19
CA VAL A 56 -1.48 -3.54 2.22
C VAL A 56 -2.62 -4.44 1.72
N ARG A 57 -2.36 -5.72 1.45
CA ARG A 57 -3.39 -6.70 1.07
C ARG A 57 -4.46 -6.83 2.15
N SER A 58 -4.04 -6.92 3.41
CA SER A 58 -4.95 -6.99 4.56
C SER A 58 -5.81 -5.73 4.66
N ALA A 59 -5.20 -4.54 4.58
CA ALA A 59 -5.90 -3.26 4.63
C ALA A 59 -6.91 -3.10 3.48
N PHE A 60 -6.54 -3.51 2.26
CA PHE A 60 -7.44 -3.50 1.10
C PHE A 60 -8.64 -4.42 1.31
N ASN A 61 -8.41 -5.64 1.81
CA ASN A 61 -9.48 -6.57 2.09
C ASN A 61 -10.44 -6.06 3.17
N GLN A 62 -9.91 -5.53 4.28
CA GLN A 62 -10.72 -4.93 5.34
C GLN A 62 -11.60 -3.80 4.80
N ARG A 63 -11.04 -2.91 3.98
CA ARG A 63 -11.81 -1.83 3.34
C ARG A 63 -12.86 -2.38 2.38
N GLY A 64 -12.53 -3.40 1.60
CA GLY A 64 -13.45 -4.06 0.68
C GLY A 64 -14.61 -4.76 1.39
N LEU A 65 -14.40 -5.29 2.60
CA LEU A 65 -15.46 -5.87 3.43
C LEU A 65 -16.38 -4.79 4.00
N LEU A 66 -15.84 -3.66 4.47
CA LEU A 66 -16.65 -2.55 4.99
C LEU A 66 -17.60 -2.01 3.90
N VAL A 67 -17.07 -1.74 2.70
CA VAL A 67 -17.87 -1.25 1.57
C VAL A 67 -19.01 -2.23 1.20
N ARG A 68 -18.79 -3.54 1.32
CA ARG A 68 -19.82 -4.57 1.04
C ARG A 68 -20.85 -4.74 2.16
N LYS A 69 -20.54 -4.31 3.39
CA LYS A 69 -21.49 -4.32 4.51
C LYS A 69 -22.40 -3.10 4.48
N GLU A 70 -21.94 -2.00 3.88
CA GLU A 70 -22.64 -0.71 3.80
C GLU A 70 -23.52 -0.56 2.56
N GLY A 71 -23.34 -1.42 1.55
CA GLY A 71 -24.14 -1.43 0.31
C GLY A 71 -25.09 -2.61 0.27
#